data_AF-A0A1J3F3W0-F1
#
_entry.id   AF-A0A1J3F3W0-F1
#
_cell.length_a   1.000
_cell.length_b   1.000
_cell.length_c   1.000
_cell.angle_alpha   90.00
_cell.angle_beta   90.00
_cell.angle_gamma   90.00
#
_symmetry.space_group_name_H-M   'P 1'
#
loop_
_entity.id
_entity.type
_entity.pdbx_description
1 polymer ?
#
loop_
_entity_poly.entity_id
_entity_poly.type
_entity_poly.pdbx_seq_one_letter_code
_entity_poly.pdbx_strand_id
1 'polypeptide(L)'
;NGTVAVDSIAEELSSGVFDVTSNTFSLAARDKTKEVLVLPSVALKVVQEAIRIVLEVVFSPQFSKISHSCRSGRGRASALKYISNNMSHSDWCFFLSLEKKVDDSVFENLLSVMEEKIEDSGLSILLRSMFEARVLNLEFGGFPKGHGLPQEG
;
A
#
# COMPACT_ATOMS: atom_id res chain seq x y z
N ASN A 1 -20.67 -17.92 -5.03
CA ASN A 1 -20.94 -17.39 -6.39
C ASN A 1 -21.16 -15.90 -6.30
N GLY A 2 -20.07 -15.13 -6.30
CA GLY A 2 -20.11 -13.68 -6.31
C GLY A 2 -19.37 -13.19 -7.54
N THR A 3 -20.07 -13.02 -8.64
CA THR A 3 -19.51 -12.34 -9.81
C THR A 3 -19.37 -10.88 -9.42
N VAL A 4 -18.14 -10.41 -9.24
CA VAL A 4 -17.89 -8.99 -8.97
C VAL A 4 -18.20 -8.22 -10.24
N ALA A 5 -19.28 -7.45 -10.22
CA ALA A 5 -19.66 -6.59 -11.34
C ALA A 5 -18.80 -5.32 -11.29
N VAL A 6 -17.74 -5.30 -12.11
CA VAL A 6 -16.79 -4.17 -12.18
C VAL A 6 -17.51 -2.86 -12.53
N ASP A 7 -18.52 -2.92 -13.40
CA ASP A 7 -19.31 -1.74 -13.79
C ASP A 7 -20.03 -1.12 -12.59
N SER A 8 -20.59 -1.93 -11.69
CA SER A 8 -21.24 -1.44 -10.45
C SER A 8 -20.24 -0.75 -9.53
N ILE A 9 -19.03 -1.33 -9.37
CA ILE A 9 -17.97 -0.72 -8.56
C ILE A 9 -17.55 0.62 -9.18
N ALA A 10 -17.42 0.68 -10.50
CA ALA A 10 -17.07 1.92 -11.20
C ALA A 10 -18.14 3.00 -11.01
N GLU A 11 -19.42 2.66 -11.10
CA GLU A 11 -20.52 3.58 -10.83
C GLU A 11 -20.49 4.10 -9.38
N GLU A 12 -20.30 3.21 -8.41
CA GLU A 12 -20.20 3.57 -6.98
C GLU A 12 -19.00 4.49 -6.68
N LEU A 13 -17.85 4.23 -7.30
CA LEU A 13 -16.66 5.07 -7.16
C LEU A 13 -16.87 6.43 -7.83
N SER A 14 -17.42 6.45 -9.05
CA SER A 14 -17.67 7.70 -9.79
C SER A 14 -18.70 8.61 -9.14
N SER A 15 -19.66 8.01 -8.42
CA SER A 15 -20.70 8.74 -7.66
C SER A 15 -20.27 9.06 -6.23
N GLY A 16 -19.12 8.56 -5.77
CA GLY A 16 -18.59 8.82 -4.43
C GLY A 16 -19.32 8.09 -3.31
N VAL A 17 -20.12 7.07 -3.62
CA VAL A 17 -20.93 6.33 -2.64
C VAL A 17 -20.32 4.97 -2.25
N PHE A 18 -19.16 4.62 -2.83
CA PHE A 18 -18.45 3.38 -2.49
C PHE A 18 -18.04 3.36 -1.02
N ASP A 19 -18.70 2.53 -0.22
CA ASP A 19 -18.43 2.41 1.21
C ASP A 19 -17.29 1.41 1.48
N VAL A 20 -16.15 1.95 1.92
CA VAL A 20 -14.99 1.15 2.30
C VAL A 20 -15.27 0.28 3.52
N THR A 21 -15.98 0.77 4.54
CA THR A 21 -16.20 0.04 5.79
C THR A 21 -17.04 -1.21 5.54
N SER A 22 -18.13 -1.07 4.76
CA SER A 22 -18.96 -2.21 4.35
C SER A 22 -18.21 -3.24 3.50
N ASN A 23 -17.10 -2.84 2.88
CA ASN A 23 -16.22 -3.70 2.11
C ASN A 23 -14.99 -4.21 2.89
N THR A 24 -15.04 -4.21 4.22
CA THR A 24 -14.00 -4.78 5.09
C THR A 24 -14.55 -5.86 6.01
N PHE A 25 -13.67 -6.75 6.47
CA PHE A 25 -13.97 -7.68 7.54
C PHE A 25 -12.78 -7.82 8.49
N SER A 26 -13.07 -8.05 9.78
CA SER A 26 -12.08 -8.08 10.84
C SER A 26 -11.89 -9.50 11.39
N LEU A 27 -10.64 -9.91 11.56
CA LEU A 27 -10.26 -11.17 12.17
C LEU A 27 -9.46 -10.87 13.45
N ALA A 28 -9.97 -11.31 14.59
CA ALA A 28 -9.24 -11.23 15.84
C ALA A 28 -8.35 -12.47 16.03
N ALA A 29 -7.07 -12.25 16.34
CA ALA A 29 -6.17 -13.31 16.75
C ALA A 29 -6.69 -13.97 18.04
N ARG A 30 -6.54 -15.30 18.13
CA ARG A 30 -6.98 -16.10 19.29
C ARG A 30 -5.97 -16.11 20.43
N ASP A 31 -4.85 -15.41 20.27
CA ASP A 31 -3.73 -15.42 21.20
C ASP A 31 -3.88 -14.31 22.26
N LYS A 32 -2.85 -14.16 23.10
CA LYS A 32 -2.85 -13.16 24.18
C LYS A 32 -2.71 -11.72 23.68
N THR A 33 -2.25 -11.52 22.44
CA THR A 33 -2.01 -10.19 21.87
C THR A 33 -3.30 -9.51 21.42
N LYS A 34 -4.36 -10.30 21.14
CA LYS A 34 -5.67 -9.81 20.66
C LYS A 34 -5.56 -8.89 19.45
N GLU A 35 -4.57 -9.11 18.60
CA GLU A 35 -4.38 -8.31 17.40
C GLU A 35 -5.56 -8.50 16.44
N VAL A 36 -6.08 -7.40 15.88
CA VAL A 36 -7.19 -7.42 14.93
C VAL A 36 -6.65 -7.11 13.55
N LEU A 37 -6.80 -8.07 12.64
CA LEU A 37 -6.49 -7.92 11.24
C LEU A 37 -7.74 -7.49 10.47
N VAL A 38 -7.70 -6.32 9.86
CA VAL A 38 -8.72 -5.88 8.91
C VAL A 38 -8.31 -6.30 7.50
N LEU A 39 -9.24 -6.94 6.80
CA LEU A 39 -9.05 -7.48 5.45
C LEU A 39 -10.09 -6.88 4.49
N PRO A 40 -9.69 -6.60 3.23
CA PRO A 40 -10.60 -6.12 2.20
C PRO A 40 -11.47 -7.24 1.62
N SER A 41 -12.70 -6.90 1.23
CA SER A 41 -13.54 -7.71 0.34
C SER A 41 -12.90 -7.84 -1.04
N VAL A 42 -13.40 -8.76 -1.87
CA VAL A 42 -12.90 -8.90 -3.26
C VAL A 42 -13.11 -7.60 -4.04
N ALA A 43 -14.23 -6.91 -3.86
CA ALA A 43 -14.49 -5.64 -4.52
C ALA A 43 -13.44 -4.58 -4.12
N LEU A 44 -13.17 -4.42 -2.82
CA LEU A 44 -12.18 -3.47 -2.35
C LEU A 44 -10.74 -3.85 -2.75
N LYS A 45 -10.40 -5.14 -2.85
CA LYS A 45 -9.12 -5.57 -3.43
C LYS A 45 -8.96 -5.12 -4.88
N VAL A 46 -10.02 -5.25 -5.69
CA VAL A 46 -10.01 -4.75 -7.08
C VAL A 46 -9.78 -3.25 -7.12
N VAL A 47 -10.43 -2.47 -6.24
CA VAL A 47 -10.22 -1.02 -6.14
C VAL A 47 -8.79 -0.68 -5.71
N GLN A 48 -8.26 -1.36 -4.69
CA GLN A 48 -6.88 -1.17 -4.22
C GLN A 48 -5.85 -1.46 -5.32
N GLU A 49 -6.05 -2.54 -6.07
CA GLU A 49 -5.16 -2.90 -7.18
C GLU A 49 -5.26 -1.92 -8.35
N ALA A 50 -6.45 -1.43 -8.67
CA ALA A 50 -6.64 -0.37 -9.67
C ALA A 50 -5.89 0.92 -9.27
N ILE A 51 -6.01 1.34 -8.00
CA ILE A 51 -5.25 2.48 -7.46
C ILE A 51 -3.74 2.20 -7.56
N ARG A 52 -3.28 1.02 -7.16
CA ARG A 52 -1.86 0.63 -7.21
C ARG A 52 -1.28 0.78 -8.62
N ILE A 53 -2.01 0.31 -9.64
CA ILE A 53 -1.59 0.41 -11.04
C ILE A 53 -1.46 1.88 -11.46
N VAL A 54 -2.45 2.72 -11.16
CA VAL A 54 -2.42 4.14 -11.50
C VAL A 54 -1.26 4.86 -10.81
N LEU A 55 -1.08 4.64 -9.50
CA LEU A 55 0.02 5.24 -8.74
C LEU A 55 1.38 4.77 -9.25
N GLU A 56 1.53 3.51 -9.64
CA GLU A 56 2.77 3.01 -10.24
C GLU A 56 3.11 3.77 -11.53
N VAL A 57 2.13 4.06 -12.39
CA VAL A 57 2.34 4.85 -13.61
C VAL A 57 2.79 6.28 -13.29
N VAL A 58 2.14 6.94 -12.33
CA VAL A 58 2.44 8.34 -11.97
C VAL A 58 3.81 8.49 -11.31
N PHE A 59 4.14 7.61 -10.35
CA PHE A 59 5.32 7.79 -9.49
C PHE A 59 6.56 7.00 -9.92
N SER A 60 6.41 5.90 -10.67
CA SER A 60 7.57 5.06 -11.09
C SER A 60 8.69 5.82 -11.81
N PRO A 61 8.42 6.80 -12.70
CA PRO A 61 9.47 7.58 -13.37
C PRO A 61 10.31 8.44 -12.41
N GLN A 62 9.76 8.82 -11.25
CA GLN A 62 10.40 9.71 -10.30
C GLN A 62 11.22 8.95 -9.24
N PHE A 63 11.01 7.64 -9.11
CA PHE A 63 11.74 6.83 -8.14
C PHE A 63 13.23 6.76 -8.45
N SER A 64 14.02 6.93 -7.39
CA SER A 64 15.47 6.77 -7.43
C SER A 64 15.89 5.45 -8.07
N LYS A 65 17.02 5.46 -8.77
CA LYS A 65 17.61 4.24 -9.37
C LYS A 65 18.01 3.20 -8.33
N ILE A 66 18.24 3.62 -7.07
CA ILE A 66 18.56 2.73 -5.95
C ILE A 66 17.33 2.35 -5.10
N SER A 67 16.12 2.75 -5.52
CA SER A 67 14.88 2.24 -4.94
C SER A 67 14.54 0.89 -5.57
N HIS A 68 14.45 -0.15 -4.72
CA HIS A 68 14.28 -1.54 -5.14
C HIS A 68 13.00 -2.21 -4.59
N SER A 69 12.43 -1.76 -3.49
CA SER A 69 11.20 -2.35 -2.92
C SER A 69 9.97 -1.92 -3.70
N CYS A 70 8.96 -2.80 -3.75
CA CYS A 70 7.62 -2.52 -4.28
C CYS A 70 7.62 -1.92 -5.70
N ARG A 71 8.48 -2.43 -6.57
CA ARG A 71 8.59 -1.97 -7.97
C ARG A 71 8.56 -3.15 -8.91
N SER A 72 7.82 -3.05 -10.00
CA SER A 72 7.84 -4.08 -11.04
C SER A 72 9.27 -4.35 -11.53
N GLY A 73 9.66 -5.62 -11.55
CA GLY A 73 11.01 -6.06 -11.95
C GLY A 73 12.14 -5.75 -10.96
N ARG A 74 11.85 -5.23 -9.76
CA ARG A 74 12.85 -4.98 -8.71
C ARG A 74 12.41 -5.55 -7.37
N GLY A 75 13.39 -5.89 -6.54
CA GLY A 75 13.17 -6.43 -5.20
C GLY A 75 14.49 -6.72 -4.50
N ARG A 76 14.44 -7.58 -3.46
CA ARG A 76 15.61 -7.95 -2.65
C ARG A 76 16.82 -8.38 -3.48
N ALA A 77 16.62 -9.24 -4.48
CA ALA A 77 17.70 -9.72 -5.33
C ALA A 77 18.38 -8.58 -6.11
N SER A 78 17.59 -7.64 -6.66
CA SER A 78 18.13 -6.48 -7.37
C SER A 78 18.88 -5.52 -6.44
N ALA A 79 18.42 -5.36 -5.19
CA ALA A 79 19.08 -4.52 -4.18
C ALA A 79 20.43 -5.13 -3.77
N LEU A 80 20.46 -6.43 -3.48
CA LEU A 80 21.71 -7.13 -3.13
C LEU A 80 22.71 -7.11 -4.29
N LYS A 81 22.24 -7.28 -5.52
CA LYS A 81 23.09 -7.14 -6.72
C LYS A 81 23.63 -5.73 -6.87
N TYR A 82 22.81 -4.71 -6.63
CA TYR A 82 23.26 -3.32 -6.65
C TYR A 82 24.36 -3.06 -5.62
N ILE A 83 24.15 -3.49 -4.38
CA ILE A 83 25.14 -3.37 -3.29
C ILE A 83 26.43 -4.11 -3.69
N SER A 84 26.34 -5.37 -4.08
CA SER A 84 27.52 -6.18 -4.46
C SER A 84 28.34 -5.58 -5.60
N ASN A 85 27.69 -4.91 -6.55
CA ASN A 85 28.37 -4.38 -7.74
C ASN A 85 28.88 -2.95 -7.56
N ASN A 86 28.26 -2.14 -6.69
CA ASN A 86 28.53 -0.69 -6.61
C ASN A 86 29.11 -0.24 -5.27
N MET A 87 28.91 -1.01 -4.19
CA MET A 87 29.40 -0.67 -2.85
C MET A 87 30.74 -1.34 -2.54
N SER A 88 31.69 -1.28 -3.47
CA SER A 88 33.06 -1.77 -3.21
C SER A 88 33.77 -0.81 -2.24
N HIS A 89 34.35 -1.34 -1.16
CA HIS A 89 35.22 -0.64 -0.20
C HIS A 89 34.55 0.27 0.84
N SER A 90 33.29 0.03 1.20
CA SER A 90 32.74 0.62 2.43
C SER A 90 33.02 -0.27 3.63
N ASP A 91 33.90 0.16 4.53
CA ASP A 91 34.21 -0.57 5.78
C ASP A 91 33.12 -0.41 6.85
N TRP A 92 32.13 0.44 6.62
CA TRP A 92 31.07 0.72 7.57
C TRP A 92 29.72 0.83 6.87
N CYS A 93 28.68 0.33 7.54
CA CYS A 93 27.29 0.55 7.21
C CYS A 93 26.56 1.00 8.48
N PHE A 94 25.48 1.76 8.31
CA PHE A 94 24.61 2.14 9.40
C PHE A 94 23.17 1.81 9.03
N PHE A 95 22.41 1.40 10.03
CA PHE A 95 21.00 1.10 9.87
C PHE A 95 20.22 2.35 10.27
N LEU A 96 19.34 2.79 9.37
CA LEU A 96 18.33 3.77 9.72
C LEU A 96 17.16 3.02 10.36
N SER A 97 16.93 3.26 11.65
CA SER A 97 15.73 2.82 12.34
C SER A 97 14.67 3.90 12.17
N LEU A 98 13.61 3.58 11.43
CA LEU A 98 12.45 4.45 11.30
C LEU A 98 11.33 3.90 12.17
N GLU A 99 10.45 4.79 12.62
CA GLU A 99 9.18 4.36 13.18
C GLU A 99 8.42 3.59 12.09
N LYS A 100 8.05 2.35 12.40
CA LYS A 100 7.57 1.42 11.38
C LYS A 100 6.13 1.74 10.99
N LYS A 101 5.27 2.06 11.96
CA LYS A 101 3.85 2.30 11.69
C LYS A 101 3.64 3.75 11.31
N VAL A 102 3.02 3.95 10.16
CA VAL A 102 2.52 5.27 9.76
C VAL A 102 1.34 5.64 10.66
N ASP A 103 1.44 6.77 11.34
CA ASP A 103 0.35 7.37 12.09
C ASP A 103 -0.45 8.34 11.19
N ASP A 104 -1.50 8.94 11.75
CA ASP A 104 -2.37 9.87 11.02
C ASP A 104 -1.57 11.07 10.47
N SER A 105 -0.64 11.61 11.26
CA SER A 105 0.18 12.77 10.87
C SER A 105 1.08 12.45 9.65
N VAL A 106 1.76 11.30 9.67
CA VAL A 106 2.59 10.86 8.55
C VAL A 106 1.73 10.53 7.34
N PHE A 107 0.55 9.93 7.53
CA PHE A 107 -0.37 9.66 6.44
C PHE A 107 -0.87 10.94 5.75
N GLU A 108 -1.24 11.96 6.53
CA GLU A 108 -1.63 13.28 6.00
C GLU A 108 -0.51 13.94 5.20
N ASN A 109 0.73 13.87 5.70
CA ASN A 109 1.88 14.38 4.97
C ASN A 109 2.11 13.63 3.65
N LEU A 110 1.96 12.29 3.66
CA LEU A 110 2.06 11.47 2.44
C LEU A 110 1.01 11.88 1.43
N LEU A 111 -0.24 12.06 1.87
CA LEU A 111 -1.34 12.43 0.98
C LEU A 111 -1.13 13.83 0.40
N SER A 112 -0.66 14.80 1.20
CA SER A 112 -0.31 16.13 0.71
C SER A 112 0.76 16.09 -0.39
N VAL A 113 1.77 15.23 -0.26
CA VAL A 113 2.79 15.04 -1.32
C VAL A 113 2.19 14.39 -2.57
N MET A 114 1.21 13.49 -2.40
CA MET A 114 0.51 12.87 -3.54
C MET A 114 -0.35 13.90 -4.29
N GLU A 115 -1.03 14.78 -3.57
CA GLU A 115 -1.89 15.86 -4.10
C GLU A 115 -1.09 16.88 -4.93
N GLU A 116 0.22 17.04 -4.70
CA GLU A 116 1.10 17.84 -5.58
C GLU A 116 1.22 17.27 -7.00
N LYS A 117 0.92 15.97 -7.19
CA LYS A 117 1.05 15.25 -8.48
C LYS A 117 -0.28 14.80 -9.06
N ILE A 118 -1.29 14.57 -8.21
CA ILE A 118 -2.58 14.04 -8.60
C ILE A 118 -3.66 14.97 -8.07
N GLU A 119 -4.28 15.72 -8.98
CA GLU A 119 -5.40 16.62 -8.68
C GLU A 119 -6.72 15.82 -8.74
N ASP A 120 -6.93 14.92 -7.77
CA ASP A 120 -8.14 14.12 -7.64
C ASP A 120 -8.57 14.05 -6.17
N SER A 121 -9.52 14.89 -5.80
CA SER A 121 -10.05 14.93 -4.44
C SER A 121 -10.84 13.67 -4.08
N GLY A 122 -11.46 13.00 -5.06
CA GLY A 122 -12.16 11.74 -4.85
C GLY A 122 -11.20 10.63 -4.45
N LEU A 123 -10.03 10.55 -5.11
CA LEU A 123 -8.96 9.63 -4.73
C LEU A 123 -8.44 9.92 -3.32
N SER A 124 -8.21 11.19 -2.96
CA SER A 124 -7.78 11.57 -1.61
C SER A 124 -8.79 11.16 -0.54
N ILE A 125 -10.09 11.42 -0.76
CA ILE A 125 -11.16 11.01 0.16
C ILE A 125 -11.19 9.48 0.31
N LEU A 126 -11.08 8.75 -0.80
CA LEU A 126 -11.10 7.30 -0.78
C LEU A 126 -9.89 6.73 -0.02
N LEU A 127 -8.68 7.23 -0.25
CA LEU A 127 -7.48 6.81 0.47
C LEU A 127 -7.57 7.09 1.98
N ARG A 128 -8.10 8.26 2.38
CA ARG A 128 -8.40 8.57 3.78
C ARG A 128 -9.36 7.56 4.40
N SER A 129 -10.47 7.26 3.72
CA SER A 129 -11.44 6.28 4.21
C SER A 129 -10.85 4.87 4.34
N MET A 130 -9.94 4.46 3.44
CA MET A 130 -9.22 3.19 3.54
C MET A 130 -8.23 3.16 4.71
N PHE A 131 -7.56 4.27 4.99
CA PHE A 131 -6.64 4.37 6.12
C PHE A 131 -7.40 4.34 7.45
N GLU A 132 -8.49 5.12 7.57
CA GLU A 132 -9.37 5.14 8.75
C GLU A 132 -10.00 3.76 9.03
N ALA A 133 -10.44 3.06 7.99
CA ALA A 133 -10.96 1.70 8.08
C ALA A 133 -9.87 0.65 8.40
N ARG A 134 -8.59 1.04 8.45
CA ARG A 134 -7.41 0.17 8.68
C ARG A 134 -7.26 -0.94 7.64
N VAL A 135 -7.85 -0.77 6.46
CA VAL A 135 -7.67 -1.70 5.35
C VAL A 135 -6.47 -1.32 4.48
N LEU A 136 -6.11 -0.03 4.49
CA LEU A 136 -4.80 0.47 4.06
C LEU A 136 -3.96 0.76 5.31
N ASN A 137 -2.94 -0.06 5.57
CA ASN A 137 -1.95 0.20 6.61
C ASN A 137 -0.57 0.23 5.99
N LEU A 138 0.24 1.23 6.35
CA LEU A 138 1.59 1.39 5.86
C LEU A 138 2.57 1.07 6.99
N GLU A 139 3.45 0.10 6.75
CA GLU A 139 4.53 -0.26 7.67
C GLU A 139 5.90 -0.18 6.97
N PHE A 140 6.73 0.77 7.39
CA PHE A 140 8.11 0.90 6.90
C PHE A 140 8.97 -0.26 7.40
N GLY A 141 9.58 -1.00 6.47
CA GLY A 141 10.42 -2.16 6.80
C GLY A 141 9.64 -3.37 7.32
N GLY A 142 8.30 -3.33 7.26
CA GLY A 142 7.44 -4.50 7.40
C GLY A 142 7.49 -5.37 6.14
N PHE A 143 7.04 -6.62 6.25
CA PHE A 143 6.75 -7.39 5.07
C PHE A 143 5.44 -6.86 4.48
N PRO A 144 5.42 -6.40 3.22
CA PRO A 144 4.17 -5.99 2.59
C PRO A 144 3.21 -7.18 2.61
N LYS A 145 1.96 -6.94 3.03
CA LYS A 145 0.87 -7.89 2.81
C LYS A 145 0.88 -8.28 1.32
N GLY A 146 0.93 -9.57 1.01
CA GLY A 146 0.92 -10.09 -0.36
C GLY A 146 2.19 -10.79 -0.80
N HIS A 147 3.25 -10.79 0.03
CA HIS A 147 4.52 -11.45 -0.29
C HIS A 147 4.88 -12.56 0.72
N GLY A 148 3.95 -13.50 0.94
CA GLY A 148 4.28 -14.75 1.64
C GLY A 148 3.10 -15.55 2.20
N LEU A 149 1.91 -14.97 2.36
CA LEU A 149 0.73 -15.68 2.83
C LEU A 149 -0.31 -15.83 1.70
N PRO A 150 -0.92 -17.03 1.51
CA PRO A 150 -1.94 -17.28 0.49
C PRO A 150 -3.19 -16.38 0.54
N GLN A 151 -3.35 -15.59 1.61
CA GLN A 151 -4.55 -14.82 1.91
C GLN A 151 -4.44 -13.34 1.52
N GLU A 152 -3.28 -12.90 1.03
CA GLU A 152 -2.93 -11.47 0.94
C GLU A 152 -2.83 -10.92 -0.50
N GLY A 153 -3.33 -11.65 -1.50
CA GLY A 153 -3.61 -11.10 -2.84
C GLY A 153 -5.01 -10.51 -2.91
#